data_AF-A0A7C7H034-F1
#
_entry.id   AF-A0A7C7H034-F1
#
_cell.length_a   1.000
_cell.length_b   1.000
_cell.length_c   1.000
_cell.angle_alpha   90.00
_cell.angle_beta   90.00
_cell.angle_gamma   90.00
#
_symmetry.space_group_name_H-M   'P 1'
#
loop_
_entity.id
_entity.type
_entity.pdbx_description
1 polymer ?
#
loop_
_entity_poly.entity_id
_entity_poly.type
_entity_poly.pdbx_seq_one_letter_code
_entity_poly.pdbx_strand_id
1 'polypeptide(L)'
;ERYYPWVDLTGFSEGLLKVHPTQLMETCIGFIIFFYLWKKRTAISVVGSLFFTYLILAGAERFFMEFIRLNSKYIFIFSGAQVISIIMIITGTYFLMNPFNGHVQETES
;
A
#
# COMPACT_ATOMS: atom_id res chain seq x y z
N GLU A 1 -40.33 -0.53 1.54
CA GLU A 1 -39.20 -0.09 0.69
C GLU A 1 -38.01 0.20 1.59
N ARG A 2 -36.81 -0.32 1.28
CA ARG A 2 -35.62 -0.04 2.10
C ARG A 2 -35.05 1.31 1.67
N TYR A 3 -35.29 2.35 2.46
CA TYR A 3 -34.77 3.69 2.23
C TYR A 3 -33.32 3.77 2.72
N TYR A 4 -32.38 3.97 1.80
CA TYR A 4 -30.96 4.17 2.10
C TYR A 4 -30.58 5.62 1.72
N PRO A 5 -30.72 6.60 2.64
CA PRO A 5 -30.55 8.03 2.33
C PRO A 5 -29.14 8.43 1.87
N TRP A 6 -28.17 7.54 2.04
CA TRP A 6 -26.76 7.73 1.65
C TRP A 6 -26.38 6.99 0.36
N VAL A 7 -27.30 6.26 -0.28
CA VAL A 7 -27.05 5.55 -1.55
C VAL A 7 -28.17 5.87 -2.53
N ASP A 8 -27.83 6.59 -3.59
CA ASP A 8 -28.75 6.83 -4.70
C ASP A 8 -28.82 5.59 -5.59
N LEU A 9 -29.99 4.98 -5.65
CA LEU A 9 -30.28 3.79 -6.46
C LEU A 9 -31.06 4.15 -7.74
N THR A 10 -31.27 5.43 -8.03
CA THR A 10 -31.99 5.86 -9.24
C THR A 10 -31.20 5.48 -10.50
N GLY A 11 -31.64 4.44 -11.19
CA GLY A 11 -31.06 3.97 -12.45
C GLY A 11 -30.44 2.56 -12.43
N PHE A 12 -30.41 1.88 -11.28
CA PHE A 12 -30.01 0.47 -11.21
C PHE A 12 -31.23 -0.44 -11.26
N SER A 13 -31.27 -1.40 -12.19
CA SER A 13 -32.23 -2.51 -12.14
C SER A 13 -31.96 -3.36 -10.89
N GLU A 14 -33.00 -3.81 -10.18
CA GLU A 14 -32.87 -4.70 -9.02
C GLU A 14 -31.98 -5.91 -9.36
N GLY A 15 -30.71 -5.87 -8.91
CA GLY A 15 -29.69 -6.81 -9.34
C GLY A 15 -28.40 -6.66 -8.55
N LEU A 16 -27.55 -7.69 -8.59
CA LEU A 16 -26.29 -7.73 -7.85
C LEU A 16 -25.29 -6.73 -8.46
N LEU A 17 -25.00 -5.65 -7.74
CA LEU A 17 -23.87 -4.76 -8.03
C LEU A 17 -22.58 -5.57 -7.85
N LYS A 18 -22.00 -6.02 -8.96
CA LYS A 18 -20.75 -6.77 -8.97
C LYS A 18 -19.58 -5.82 -8.77
N VAL A 19 -19.29 -5.51 -7.51
CA VAL A 19 -18.09 -4.79 -7.10
C VAL A 19 -16.95 -5.77 -6.88
N HIS A 20 -15.74 -5.38 -7.27
CA HIS A 20 -14.56 -6.14 -6.88
C HIS A 20 -14.36 -5.99 -5.37
N PRO A 21 -14.13 -7.08 -4.61
CA PRO A 21 -13.83 -7.01 -3.19
C PRO A 21 -12.38 -6.51 -3.01
N THR A 22 -12.16 -5.22 -3.22
CA THR A 22 -10.85 -4.56 -3.12
C THR A 22 -10.21 -4.81 -1.76
N GLN A 23 -10.99 -4.77 -0.69
CA GLN A 23 -10.53 -5.00 0.69
C GLN A 23 -9.89 -6.39 0.88
N LEU A 24 -10.41 -7.42 0.21
CA LEU A 24 -9.84 -8.76 0.31
C LEU A 24 -8.49 -8.83 -0.43
N MET A 25 -8.38 -8.16 -1.57
CA MET A 25 -7.12 -8.08 -2.33
C MET A 25 -6.04 -7.32 -1.54
N GLU A 26 -6.38 -6.16 -0.96
CA GLU A 26 -5.47 -5.37 -0.10
C GLU A 26 -4.98 -6.20 1.09
N THR A 27 -5.89 -6.91 1.74
CA THR A 27 -5.55 -7.78 2.88
C THR A 27 -4.57 -8.89 2.45
N CYS A 28 -4.83 -9.56 1.34
CA CYS A 28 -3.94 -10.59 0.79
C CYS A 28 -2.55 -10.04 0.47
N ILE A 29 -2.46 -8.88 -0.18
CA ILE A 29 -1.17 -8.25 -0.51
C ILE A 29 -0.45 -7.83 0.78
N GLY A 30 -1.17 -7.28 1.76
CA GLY A 30 -0.63 -6.95 3.07
C GLY A 30 0.00 -8.16 3.77
N PHE A 31 -0.65 -9.33 3.73
CA PHE A 31 -0.06 -10.57 4.24
C PHE A 31 1.21 -10.98 3.48
N ILE A 32 1.23 -10.87 2.15
CA ILE A 32 2.41 -11.19 1.35
C ILE A 32 3.59 -10.28 1.74
N ILE A 33 3.35 -8.96 1.87
CA ILE A 33 4.34 -7.99 2.31
C ILE A 33 4.84 -8.33 3.72
N PHE A 34 3.92 -8.65 4.64
CA PHE A 34 4.26 -9.03 6.01
C PHE A 34 5.16 -10.26 6.05
N PHE A 35 4.81 -11.35 5.37
CA PHE A 35 5.61 -12.57 5.35
C PHE A 35 6.99 -12.35 4.70
N TYR A 36 7.04 -11.55 3.63
CA TYR A 36 8.31 -11.17 2.99
C TYR A 36 9.24 -10.44 3.96
N LEU A 37 8.72 -9.43 4.65
CA LEU A 37 9.49 -8.66 5.64
C LEU A 37 9.87 -9.52 6.85
N TRP A 38 8.96 -10.38 7.31
CA TRP A 38 9.20 -11.29 8.43
C TRP A 38 10.37 -12.23 8.16
N LYS A 39 10.45 -12.79 6.94
CA LYS A 39 11.57 -13.63 6.52
C LYS A 39 12.89 -12.85 6.49
N LYS A 40 12.83 -11.58 6.09
CA LYS A 40 14.01 -10.71 5.96
C LYS A 40 14.45 -10.07 7.28
N ARG A 41 13.65 -10.18 8.35
CA ARG A 41 13.90 -9.60 9.67
C ARG A 41 15.28 -9.96 10.24
N THR A 42 15.69 -11.23 10.13
CA THR A 42 16.95 -11.70 10.72
C THR A 42 18.17 -11.42 9.83
N ALA A 43 17.96 -11.12 8.54
CA ALA A 43 19.04 -10.89 7.58
C ALA A 43 19.49 -9.42 7.53
N ILE A 44 18.69 -8.49 8.06
CA ILE A 44 18.95 -7.05 7.99
C ILE A 44 19.47 -6.58 9.35
N SER A 45 20.75 -6.22 9.40
CA SER A 45 21.42 -5.63 10.58
C SER A 45 21.25 -4.10 10.67
N VAL A 46 20.87 -3.45 9.56
CA VAL A 46 20.77 -1.99 9.48
C VAL A 46 19.43 -1.49 10.03
N VAL A 47 19.49 -0.57 11.00
CA VAL A 47 18.30 0.08 11.58
C VAL A 47 17.52 0.82 10.51
N GLY A 48 16.20 0.64 10.53
CA GLY A 48 15.28 1.31 9.59
C GLY A 48 15.18 0.67 8.21
N SER A 49 16.08 -0.24 7.82
CA SER A 49 16.05 -0.88 6.50
C SER A 49 14.78 -1.70 6.25
N LEU A 50 14.22 -2.36 7.27
CA LEU A 50 12.91 -3.03 7.18
C LEU A 50 11.76 -2.04 6.92
N PHE A 51 11.78 -0.88 7.57
CA PHE A 51 10.76 0.15 7.40
C PHE A 51 10.82 0.79 6.01
N PHE A 52 12.03 1.08 5.50
CA PHE A 52 12.20 1.61 4.15
C PHE A 52 11.85 0.58 3.07
N THR A 53 12.18 -0.70 3.30
CA THR A 53 11.72 -1.80 2.45
C THR A 53 10.19 -1.87 2.45
N TYR A 54 9.53 -1.72 3.61
CA TYR A 54 8.07 -1.66 3.70
C TYR A 54 7.49 -0.47 2.92
N LEU A 55 8.06 0.73 3.04
CA LEU A 55 7.65 1.92 2.29
C LEU A 55 7.64 1.68 0.78
N ILE A 56 8.68 1.04 0.25
CA ILE A 56 8.78 0.70 -1.17
C ILE A 56 7.68 -0.31 -1.55
N LEU A 57 7.51 -1.40 -0.78
CA LEU A 57 6.50 -2.43 -1.07
C LEU A 57 5.07 -1.90 -0.97
N ALA A 58 4.76 -1.12 0.07
CA ALA A 58 3.45 -0.50 0.27
C ALA A 58 3.16 0.57 -0.81
N GLY A 59 4.17 1.29 -1.28
CA GLY A 59 4.04 2.21 -2.41
C GLY A 59 3.72 1.46 -3.70
N ALA A 60 4.46 0.38 -3.97
CA ALA A 60 4.19 -0.46 -5.14
C ALA A 60 2.76 -1.02 -5.12
N GLU A 61 2.30 -1.59 -4.00
CA GLU A 61 0.91 -2.03 -3.83
C GLU A 61 -0.08 -0.91 -4.17
N ARG A 62 0.05 0.26 -3.53
CA ARG A 62 -0.87 1.38 -3.71
C ARG A 62 -0.91 1.88 -5.15
N PHE A 63 0.23 1.85 -5.84
CA PHE A 63 0.31 2.16 -7.25
C PHE A 63 -0.53 1.18 -8.08
N PHE A 64 -0.29 -0.14 -7.93
CA PHE A 64 -1.00 -1.17 -8.70
C PHE A 64 -2.49 -1.29 -8.35
N MET A 65 -2.85 -1.16 -7.08
CA MET A 65 -4.24 -1.24 -6.62
C MET A 65 -5.10 -0.09 -7.19
N GLU A 66 -4.52 1.09 -7.39
CA GLU A 66 -5.22 2.20 -8.04
C GLU A 66 -5.50 1.91 -9.53
N PHE A 67 -4.61 1.19 -10.25
CA PHE A 67 -4.90 0.71 -11.61
C PHE A 67 -6.03 -0.31 -11.65
N ILE A 68 -6.03 -1.26 -10.71
CA ILE A 68 -7.08 -2.30 -10.61
C ILE A 68 -8.44 -1.67 -10.33
N ARG A 69 -8.49 -0.52 -9.65
CA ARG A 69 -9.75 0.07 -9.19
C ARG A 69 -10.65 0.61 -10.31
N LEU A 70 -10.19 0.71 -11.57
CA LEU A 70 -10.94 1.04 -12.82
C LEU A 70 -11.95 2.23 -12.78
N ASN A 71 -12.11 2.90 -11.64
CA ASN A 71 -13.16 3.87 -11.31
C ASN A 71 -12.55 5.07 -10.56
N SER A 72 -11.31 5.40 -10.86
CA SER A 72 -10.71 6.64 -10.37
C SER A 72 -11.08 7.73 -11.38
N LYS A 73 -12.10 8.53 -11.04
CA LYS A 73 -12.42 9.76 -11.76
C LYS A 73 -11.17 10.63 -11.75
N TYR A 74 -10.45 10.68 -12.86
CA TYR A 74 -9.25 11.49 -13.01
C TYR A 74 -9.63 12.96 -12.94
N ILE A 75 -9.34 13.61 -11.83
CA ILE A 75 -9.58 15.06 -11.68
C ILE A 75 -8.43 15.85 -12.35
N PHE A 76 -7.24 15.26 -12.54
CA PHE A 76 -6.07 16.04 -13.01
C PHE A 76 -4.85 15.25 -13.56
N ILE A 77 -4.99 14.10 -14.23
CA ILE A 77 -3.90 13.27 -14.85
C ILE A 77 -3.32 12.15 -13.97
N PHE A 78 -3.13 12.35 -12.66
CA PHE A 78 -2.74 11.26 -11.71
C PHE A 78 -3.71 11.22 -10.52
N SER A 79 -4.01 10.01 -10.03
CA SER A 79 -4.74 9.86 -8.77
C SER A 79 -3.88 10.31 -7.58
N GLY A 80 -4.48 10.93 -6.57
CA GLY A 80 -3.76 11.31 -5.34
C GLY A 80 -3.03 10.13 -4.69
N ALA A 81 -3.60 8.92 -4.79
CA ALA A 81 -2.96 7.69 -4.31
C ALA A 81 -1.67 7.36 -5.08
N GLN A 82 -1.61 7.64 -6.38
CA GLN A 82 -0.41 7.43 -7.19
C GLN A 82 0.70 8.41 -6.79
N VAL A 83 0.37 9.67 -6.51
CA VAL A 83 1.36 10.66 -6.04
C VAL A 83 1.96 10.22 -4.70
N ILE A 84 1.13 9.82 -3.73
CA ILE A 84 1.61 9.27 -2.45
C ILE A 84 2.50 8.04 -2.67
N SER A 85 2.11 7.13 -3.56
CA SER A 85 2.88 5.91 -3.81
C SER A 85 4.28 6.20 -4.34
N ILE A 86 4.42 7.17 -5.24
CA ILE A 86 5.70 7.59 -5.82
C ILE A 86 6.59 8.20 -4.73
N ILE A 87 6.04 9.05 -3.86
CA ILE A 87 6.78 9.65 -2.74
C ILE A 87 7.30 8.57 -1.79
N MET A 88 6.47 7.56 -1.46
CA MET A 88 6.88 6.45 -0.60
C MET A 88 8.01 5.62 -1.22
N ILE A 89 7.94 5.31 -2.52
CA ILE A 89 8.99 4.56 -3.22
C ILE A 89 10.30 5.35 -3.27
N ILE A 90 10.25 6.65 -3.60
CA ILE A 90 11.44 7.50 -3.68
C ILE A 90 12.10 7.61 -2.31
N THR A 91 11.34 7.95 -1.28
CA THR A 91 11.87 8.10 0.09
C THR A 91 12.42 6.78 0.63
N GLY A 92 11.69 5.68 0.46
CA GLY A 92 12.17 4.35 0.87
C GLY A 92 13.45 3.95 0.16
N THR A 93 13.55 4.17 -1.16
CA THR A 93 14.75 3.82 -1.93
C THR A 93 15.95 4.68 -1.53
N TYR A 94 15.75 5.98 -1.36
CA TYR A 94 16.80 6.92 -0.97
C TYR A 94 17.43 6.54 0.38
N PHE A 95 16.61 6.32 1.42
CA PHE A 95 17.12 5.96 2.74
C PHE A 95 17.64 4.53 2.84
N LEU A 96 17.18 3.61 1.99
CA LEU A 96 17.74 2.26 1.91
C LEU A 96 19.15 2.27 1.30
N MET A 97 19.40 3.15 0.32
CA MET A 97 20.71 3.32 -0.31
C MET A 97 21.67 4.17 0.53
N ASN A 98 21.14 5.15 1.27
CA ASN A 98 21.89 5.99 2.19
C ASN A 98 21.46 5.72 3.64
N PRO A 99 21.76 4.53 4.19
CA PRO A 99 21.39 4.21 5.56
C PRO A 99 22.03 5.22 6.49
N PHE A 100 21.26 5.74 7.45
CA PHE A 100 21.83 6.54 8.52
C PHE A 100 22.87 5.67 9.25
N ASN A 101 24.12 6.14 9.35
CA ASN A 101 25.20 5.50 10.11
C ASN A 101 24.96 5.56 11.63
N GLY A 102 23.77 5.20 12.09
CA GLY A 102 23.53 4.86 13.48
C GLY A 102 24.21 3.52 13.74
N HIS A 103 25.46 3.54 14.20
CA HIS A 103 26.10 2.37 14.76
C HIS A 103 25.20 1.82 15.87
N VAL A 104 24.48 0.73 15.61
CA VAL A 104 23.89 -0.04 16.70
C VAL A 104 25.05 -0.74 17.37
N GLN A 105 25.49 -0.19 18.48
CA GLN A 105 26.29 -0.94 19.44
C GLN A 105 25.39 -2.08 19.92
N GLU A 106 25.63 -3.29 19.43
CA GLU A 106 25.12 -4.50 20.07
C GLU A 106 25.62 -4.46 21.52
N THR A 107 24.72 -4.13 22.44
CA THR A 107 24.96 -4.37 23.86
C THR A 107 24.72 -5.87 24.05
N GLU A 108 25.80 -6.63 24.09
CA GLU A 108 25.82 -8.00 24.57
C GLU A 108 25.21 -8.05 26.00
N SER A 109 24.28 -8.98 26.21
CA SER A 109 23.86 -9.43 27.55
C SER A 109 23.51 -10.91 27.52
#